data_AF-A0A3G2G5M5-F1
#
_entry.id   AF-A0A3G2G5M5-F1
#
_cell.length_a   1.000
_cell.length_b   1.000
_cell.length_c   1.000
_cell.angle_alpha   90.00
_cell.angle_beta   90.00
_cell.angle_gamma   90.00
#
_symmetry.space_group_name_H-M   'P 1'
#
loop_
_entity.id
_entity.type
_entity.pdbx_description
1 polymer ?
#
loop_
_entity_poly.entity_id
_entity_poly.type
_entity_poly.pdbx_seq_one_letter_code
_entity_poly.pdbx_strand_id
1 'polypeptide(L)'
;MNLIVSNAHIGVSYFFILSGFIMIIAYNNKNINVLNYYKNRFARIYPMYIFALLLFLVITKNNNNEQIFYNVVGLQSWIPGFPLTLNTPGWSISVEIFFTAYFLLFFTFLKNILLKLLQ
;
A
#
# COMPACT_ATOMS: atom_id res chain seq x y z
N MET A 1 -15.24 22.01 -13.28
CA MET A 1 -14.59 20.71 -13.57
C MET A 1 -13.16 20.62 -13.02
N ASN A 2 -12.30 21.64 -13.22
CA ASN A 2 -10.87 21.57 -12.88
C ASN A 2 -10.53 21.41 -11.38
N LEU A 3 -11.31 22.00 -10.47
CA LEU A 3 -11.07 21.93 -9.02
C LEU A 3 -11.25 20.53 -8.41
N ILE A 4 -12.14 19.72 -8.99
CA ILE A 4 -12.41 18.36 -8.50
C ILE A 4 -11.27 17.43 -8.94
N VAL A 5 -10.84 17.55 -10.20
CA VAL A 5 -9.76 16.74 -10.77
C VAL A 5 -8.42 17.07 -10.11
N SER A 6 -8.14 18.34 -9.82
CA SER A 6 -6.88 18.74 -9.14
C SER A 6 -6.75 18.15 -7.74
N ASN A 7 -7.85 17.94 -7.03
CA ASN A 7 -7.89 17.44 -5.66
C ASN A 7 -8.19 15.94 -5.56
N ALA A 8 -8.21 15.20 -6.69
CA ALA A 8 -8.54 13.79 -6.71
C ALA A 8 -7.63 12.91 -5.82
N HIS A 9 -6.38 13.35 -5.59
CA HIS A 9 -5.43 12.68 -4.69
C HIS A 9 -5.94 12.60 -3.24
N ILE A 10 -6.76 13.55 -2.79
CA ILE A 10 -7.38 13.55 -1.45
C ILE A 10 -8.36 12.37 -1.31
N GLY A 11 -9.08 12.02 -2.38
CA GLY A 11 -10.01 10.89 -2.38
C GLY A 11 -9.30 9.55 -2.11
N VAL A 12 -8.08 9.38 -2.63
CA VAL A 12 -7.26 8.18 -2.38
C VAL A 12 -6.87 8.09 -0.90
N SER A 13 -6.55 9.21 -0.26
CA SER A 13 -6.27 9.25 1.18
C SER A 13 -7.48 8.83 2.01
N TYR A 14 -8.69 9.30 1.67
CA TYR A 14 -9.92 8.85 2.33
C TYR A 14 -10.19 7.36 2.13
N PHE A 15 -9.91 6.83 0.95
CA PHE A 15 -10.01 5.39 0.68
C PHE A 15 -9.11 4.56 1.60
N PHE A 16 -7.88 5.01 1.85
CA PHE A 16 -6.98 4.31 2.79
C PHE A 16 -7.49 4.33 4.23
N ILE A 17 -8.06 5.45 4.68
CA ILE A 17 -8.68 5.56 6.01
C ILE A 17 -9.82 4.53 6.14
N LEU A 18 -10.73 4.50 5.15
CA LEU A 18 -11.85 3.56 5.13
C LEU A 18 -11.38 2.10 5.07
N SER A 19 -10.37 1.81 4.26
CA SER A 19 -9.76 0.48 4.13
C SER A 19 -9.30 -0.04 5.49
N GLY A 20 -8.71 0.80 6.34
CA GLY A 20 -8.31 0.43 7.70
C GLY A 20 -9.47 -0.01 8.58
N PHE A 21 -10.57 0.76 8.60
CA PHE A 21 -11.76 0.39 9.36
C PHE A 21 -12.36 -0.93 8.89
N ILE A 22 -12.51 -1.11 7.57
CA ILE A 22 -13.04 -2.35 6.99
C ILE A 22 -12.16 -3.55 7.38
N MET A 23 -10.84 -3.36 7.39
CA MET A 23 -9.89 -4.42 7.71
C MET A 23 -10.01 -4.87 9.17
N ILE A 24 -10.14 -3.94 10.11
CA ILE A 24 -10.36 -4.27 11.53
C ILE A 24 -11.64 -5.09 11.70
N ILE A 25 -12.75 -4.65 11.09
CA ILE A 25 -14.04 -5.35 11.18
C ILE A 25 -13.97 -6.75 10.54
N ALA A 26 -13.34 -6.87 9.37
CA ALA A 26 -13.24 -8.13 8.63
C ALA A 26 -12.39 -9.20 9.34
N TYR A 27 -11.42 -8.76 10.16
CA TYR A 27 -10.46 -9.64 10.84
C TYR A 27 -10.71 -9.81 12.34
N ASN A 28 -11.64 -9.07 12.96
CA ASN A 28 -11.93 -9.14 14.40
C ASN A 28 -12.20 -10.57 14.91
N ASN A 29 -12.99 -11.35 14.16
CA ASN A 29 -13.45 -12.68 14.59
C ASN A 29 -12.79 -13.84 13.82
N LYS A 30 -11.66 -13.63 13.14
CA LYS A 30 -10.98 -14.66 12.36
C LYS A 30 -9.62 -15.00 12.94
N ASN A 31 -9.30 -16.31 12.96
CA ASN A 31 -7.93 -16.77 13.19
C ASN A 31 -7.10 -16.48 11.94
N ILE A 32 -6.25 -15.45 12.02
CA ILE A 32 -5.46 -14.99 10.88
C ILE A 32 -4.19 -15.82 10.79
N ASN A 33 -4.06 -16.61 9.71
CA ASN A 33 -2.74 -17.12 9.34
C ASN A 33 -1.95 -15.99 8.67
N VAL A 34 -0.96 -15.48 9.40
CA VAL A 34 -0.08 -14.36 9.02
C VAL A 34 0.51 -14.56 7.62
N LEU A 35 1.02 -15.76 7.34
CA LEU A 35 1.69 -16.06 6.08
C LEU A 35 0.71 -16.00 4.90
N ASN A 36 -0.49 -16.58 5.07
CA ASN A 36 -1.52 -16.57 4.05
C ASN A 36 -2.06 -15.16 3.78
N TYR A 37 -2.17 -14.33 4.83
CA TYR A 37 -2.58 -12.93 4.68
C TYR A 37 -1.64 -12.15 3.76
N TYR A 38 -0.33 -12.19 4.04
CA TYR A 38 0.67 -11.50 3.23
C TYR A 38 0.74 -12.06 1.81
N LYS A 39 0.74 -13.40 1.66
CA LYS A 39 0.79 -14.06 0.35
C LYS A 39 -0.38 -13.67 -0.55
N ASN A 40 -1.61 -13.70 -0.01
CA ASN A 40 -2.81 -13.39 -0.79
C ASN A 40 -2.85 -11.93 -1.24
N ARG A 41 -2.41 -11.00 -0.39
CA ARG A 41 -2.34 -9.58 -0.74
C ARG A 41 -1.24 -9.29 -1.74
N PHE A 42 -0.05 -9.85 -1.52
CA PHE A 42 1.07 -9.70 -2.43
C PHE A 42 0.73 -10.24 -3.82
N ALA A 43 0.19 -11.45 -3.91
CA ALA A 43 -0.21 -12.06 -5.18
C ALA A 43 -1.30 -11.29 -5.93
N ARG A 44 -2.14 -10.53 -5.21
CA ARG A 44 -3.19 -9.71 -5.82
C ARG A 44 -2.67 -8.39 -6.37
N ILE A 45 -1.78 -7.71 -5.65
CA ILE A 45 -1.41 -6.30 -5.93
C ILE A 45 -0.11 -6.22 -6.73
N TYR A 46 0.90 -6.98 -6.31
CA TYR A 46 2.28 -6.80 -6.79
C TYR A 46 2.49 -7.22 -8.26
N PRO A 47 1.92 -8.34 -8.77
CA PRO A 47 2.10 -8.73 -10.17
C PRO A 47 1.60 -7.66 -11.15
N MET A 48 0.42 -7.09 -10.87
CA MET A 48 -0.16 -6.05 -11.71
C MET A 48 0.66 -4.76 -11.65
N TYR A 49 1.17 -4.41 -10.47
CA TYR A 49 2.03 -3.25 -10.30
C TYR A 49 3.35 -3.36 -11.08
N ILE A 50 4.03 -4.51 -10.97
CA ILE A 50 5.27 -4.77 -11.71
C ILE A 50 5.02 -4.76 -13.22
N PHE A 51 3.88 -5.32 -13.68
CA PHE A 51 3.51 -5.26 -15.08
C PHE A 51 3.37 -3.81 -15.58
N ALA A 52 2.66 -2.95 -14.84
CA ALA A 52 2.52 -1.54 -15.18
C ALA A 52 3.86 -0.79 -15.17
N LEU A 53 4.73 -1.11 -14.21
CA LEU A 53 6.07 -0.53 -14.09
C LEU A 53 6.97 -0.93 -15.27
N LEU A 54 6.96 -2.20 -15.66
CA LEU A 54 7.70 -2.69 -16.83
C LEU A 54 7.22 -2.02 -18.11
N LEU A 55 5.89 -1.91 -18.29
CA LEU A 55 5.31 -1.22 -19.44
C LEU A 55 5.79 0.25 -19.51
N PHE A 56 5.79 0.94 -18.36
CA PHE A 56 6.29 2.31 -18.27
C PHE A 56 7.78 2.42 -18.64
N LEU A 57 8.63 1.51 -18.15
CA LEU A 57 10.06 1.50 -18.45
C LEU A 57 10.34 1.26 -19.94
N VAL A 58 9.59 0.35 -20.58
CA VAL A 58 9.71 0.08 -22.01
C VAL A 58 9.35 1.30 -22.85
N ILE A 59 8.30 2.04 -22.47
CA ILE A 59 7.82 3.22 -23.22
C ILE A 59 8.76 4.41 -23.04
N THR A 60 9.17 4.70 -21.81
CA THR A 60 9.93 5.92 -21.49
C THR A 60 11.43 5.76 -21.64
N LYS A 61 11.94 4.52 -21.71
CA LYS A 61 13.37 4.21 -21.73
C LYS A 61 14.15 4.87 -20.58
N ASN A 62 13.51 4.99 -19.42
CA ASN A 62 14.17 5.56 -18.25
C ASN A 62 15.22 4.56 -17.72
N ASN A 63 16.44 5.06 -17.52
CA ASN A 63 17.60 4.28 -17.07
C ASN A 63 18.08 4.67 -15.67
N ASN A 64 17.29 5.44 -14.91
CA ASN A 64 17.67 5.81 -13.55
C ASN A 64 17.51 4.61 -12.60
N ASN A 65 18.63 3.95 -12.29
CA ASN A 65 18.69 2.76 -11.44
C ASN A 65 18.10 2.98 -10.04
N GLU A 66 18.29 4.15 -9.43
CA GLU A 66 17.77 4.44 -8.10
C GLU A 66 16.23 4.52 -8.10
N GLN A 67 15.67 5.21 -9.10
CA GLN A 67 14.21 5.29 -9.27
C GLN A 67 13.62 3.90 -9.52
N ILE A 68 14.25 3.10 -10.38
CA ILE A 68 13.80 1.74 -10.68
C ILE A 68 13.82 0.90 -9.40
N PHE A 69 14.92 0.93 -8.65
CA PHE A 69 15.07 0.16 -7.43
C PHE A 69 13.97 0.49 -6.40
N TYR A 70 13.77 1.78 -6.09
CA TYR A 70 12.77 2.17 -5.10
C TYR A 70 11.35 1.85 -5.55
N ASN A 71 11.03 2.02 -6.84
CA ASN A 71 9.71 1.68 -7.35
C ASN A 71 9.47 0.17 -7.40
N VAL A 72 10.47 -0.65 -7.74
CA VAL A 72 10.34 -2.12 -7.73
C VAL A 72 10.11 -2.62 -6.31
N VAL A 73 10.88 -2.15 -5.33
CA VAL A 73 10.71 -2.55 -3.93
C VAL A 73 9.40 -2.00 -3.35
N GLY A 74 8.86 -0.91 -3.90
CA GLY A 74 7.67 -0.27 -3.37
C GLY A 74 7.98 0.69 -2.21
N LEU A 75 9.19 1.27 -2.17
CA LEU A 75 9.65 2.21 -1.14
C LEU A 75 9.61 3.67 -1.59
N GLN A 76 9.28 3.94 -2.85
CA GLN A 76 9.35 5.27 -3.45
C GLN A 76 8.53 6.34 -2.72
N SER A 77 7.39 5.98 -2.10
CA SER A 77 6.56 6.93 -1.33
C SER A 77 7.18 7.36 -0.01
N TRP A 78 8.15 6.60 0.48
CA TRP A 78 8.77 6.79 1.78
C TRP A 78 10.12 7.53 1.68
N ILE A 79 10.58 7.81 0.47
CA ILE A 79 11.85 8.48 0.20
C ILE A 79 11.57 9.83 -0.47
N PRO A 80 11.99 10.96 0.13
CA PRO A 80 11.77 12.29 -0.46
C PRO A 80 12.32 12.38 -1.87
N GLY A 81 11.53 12.96 -2.79
CA GLY A 81 11.90 13.13 -4.20
C GLY A 81 11.52 11.97 -5.12
N PHE A 82 11.12 10.81 -4.57
CA PHE A 82 10.74 9.62 -5.34
C PHE A 82 9.24 9.28 -5.44
N PRO A 83 8.26 9.86 -4.69
CA PRO A 83 6.89 9.33 -4.66
C PRO A 83 6.20 9.27 -6.03
N LEU A 84 6.43 10.26 -6.88
CA LEU A 84 5.79 10.37 -8.20
C LEU A 84 6.72 9.95 -9.35
N THR A 85 7.80 9.20 -9.05
CA THR A 85 8.74 8.73 -10.07
C THR A 85 8.22 7.51 -10.80
N LEU A 86 8.58 7.37 -12.08
CA LEU A 86 8.17 6.28 -12.97
C LEU A 86 6.65 6.14 -13.12
N ASN A 87 6.00 5.46 -12.16
CA ASN A 87 4.57 5.22 -12.21
C ASN A 87 3.85 6.23 -11.30
N THR A 88 3.28 7.29 -11.87
CA THR A 88 2.63 8.37 -11.10
C THR A 88 1.53 7.90 -10.15
N PRO A 89 0.64 6.92 -10.44
CA PRO A 89 -0.27 6.35 -9.44
C PRO A 89 0.40 5.35 -8.47
N GLY A 90 1.65 4.95 -8.74
CA GLY A 90 2.40 3.96 -7.99
C GLY A 90 2.66 4.33 -6.52
N TRP A 91 2.62 5.62 -6.17
CA TRP A 91 2.79 6.04 -4.77
C TRP A 91 1.76 5.39 -3.83
N SER A 92 0.52 5.25 -4.30
CA SER A 92 -0.57 4.65 -3.52
C SER A 92 -0.34 3.17 -3.25
N ILE A 93 0.25 2.44 -4.21
CA ILE A 93 0.56 1.02 -4.07
C ILE A 93 1.70 0.81 -3.05
N SER A 94 2.71 1.68 -3.07
CA SER A 94 3.76 1.69 -2.04
C SER A 94 3.17 1.92 -0.63
N VAL A 95 2.19 2.81 -0.50
CA VAL A 95 1.45 3.01 0.76
C VAL A 95 0.63 1.77 1.13
N GLU A 96 -0.01 1.10 0.17
CA GLU A 96 -0.80 -0.11 0.41
C GLU A 96 0.05 -1.31 0.88
N ILE A 97 1.25 -1.49 0.30
CA ILE A 97 2.22 -2.50 0.72
C ILE A 97 2.64 -2.25 2.18
N PHE A 98 2.97 -1.01 2.51
CA PHE A 98 3.32 -0.63 3.87
C PHE A 98 2.14 -0.80 4.84
N PHE A 99 0.94 -0.40 4.43
CA PHE A 99 -0.28 -0.56 5.22
C PHE A 99 -0.57 -2.03 5.51
N THR A 100 -0.32 -2.90 4.53
CA THR A 100 -0.43 -4.36 4.69
C THR A 100 0.57 -4.87 5.72
N ALA A 101 1.83 -4.43 5.66
CA ALA A 101 2.86 -4.79 6.64
C ALA A 101 2.47 -4.35 8.06
N TYR A 102 2.06 -3.09 8.21
CA TYR A 102 1.75 -2.47 9.49
C TYR A 102 0.46 -2.99 10.14
N PHE A 103 -0.57 -3.28 9.35
CA PHE A 103 -1.89 -3.63 9.88
C PHE A 103 -1.86 -4.81 10.84
N LEU A 104 -1.13 -5.88 10.51
CA LEU A 104 -1.13 -7.07 11.34
C LEU A 104 -0.45 -6.81 12.70
N LEU A 105 0.68 -6.08 12.68
CA LEU A 105 1.38 -5.64 13.89
C LEU A 105 0.44 -4.80 14.77
N PHE A 106 -0.21 -3.81 14.17
CA PHE A 106 -1.14 -2.93 14.87
C PHE A 106 -2.37 -3.68 15.40
N PHE A 107 -2.93 -4.59 14.61
CA PHE A 107 -4.11 -5.38 14.99
C PHE A 107 -3.82 -6.31 16.17
N THR A 108 -2.69 -7.02 16.15
CA THR A 108 -2.26 -7.86 17.28
C THR A 108 -2.01 -7.02 18.53
N PHE A 109 -1.35 -5.86 18.39
CA PHE A 109 -1.11 -4.94 19.50
C PHE A 109 -2.43 -4.42 20.12
N LEU A 110 -3.36 -3.96 19.29
CA LEU A 110 -4.67 -3.45 19.72
C LEU A 110 -5.49 -4.53 20.44
N LYS A 111 -5.51 -5.75 19.91
CA LYS A 111 -6.21 -6.89 20.51
C LYS A 111 -5.64 -7.22 21.89
N ASN A 112 -4.32 -7.19 22.05
CA ASN A 112 -3.67 -7.45 23.33
C ASN A 112 -4.01 -6.37 24.38
N ILE A 113 -4.08 -5.09 23.98
CA ILE A 113 -4.49 -4.00 24.87
C ILE A 113 -5.95 -4.16 25.30
N LEU A 114 -6.86 -4.40 24.35
CA LEU A 114 -8.29 -4.58 24.63
C LEU A 114 -8.54 -5.74 25.58
N LEU A 115 -7.87 -6.88 25.37
CA LEU A 115 -7.96 -8.03 26.25
C LEU A 115 -7.48 -7.71 27.68
N LYS A 116 -6.44 -6.89 27.81
CA LYS A 116 -5.90 -6.48 29.11
C LYS A 116 -6.79 -5.48 29.86
N LEU A 117 -7.59 -4.68 29.15
CA LEU A 117 -8.53 -3.72 29.75
C LEU A 117 -9.86 -4.36 30.19
N LEU A 118 -10.17 -5.56 29.67
CA LEU A 118 -11.41 -6.30 29.96
C LEU A 118 -11.22 -7.37 31.05
N GLN A 119 -10.01 -7.52 31.59
CA GLN A 119 -9.65 -8.39 32.73
C GLN A 119 -9.40 -7.52 33.96
#